data_AF-A0A2N2PYD9-F1
#
_entry.id   AF-A0A2N2PYD9-F1
#
_cell.length_a   1.000
_cell.length_b   1.000
_cell.length_c   1.000
_cell.angle_alpha   90.00
_cell.angle_beta   90.00
_cell.angle_gamma   90.00
#
_symmetry.space_group_name_H-M   'P 1'
#
loop_
_entity.id
_entity.type
_entity.pdbx_description
1 polymer ?
#
loop_
_entity_poly.entity_id
_entity_poly.type
_entity_poly.pdbx_seq_one_letter_code
_entity_poly.pdbx_strand_id
1 'polypeptide(L)'
;MWSEWWWNGDADEGGDSPIRADDHHHRESGAGKVGNAERPEAQLSVRQAEAALKAAQARLDELKAGARPQELASAQAAIDAAQAQLARVKEAARPEDIASAEATLATARAELKKVQAGPDANTAAAAAADLTNAQAAVRQAQAAYDQIKGNADAGLYPQALQLEQATNALAAATARYQQATEGPTSADLARAQAGVAQAVAALAGVKAGPRPADSAAAEAEVRRAQAQYDLLKAGRPEHVAGGDHRPGRGGCGAGGRWAESHGDI
;
A
#
# COMPACT_ATOMS: atom_id res chain seq x y z
N MET A 1 37.00 -2.34 -16.39
CA MET A 1 36.82 -0.88 -16.51
C MET A 1 36.67 -0.34 -15.09
N TRP A 2 37.64 0.22 -14.37
CA TRP A 2 39.02 0.67 -14.59
C TRP A 2 39.74 0.41 -13.23
N SER A 3 40.80 -0.41 -13.19
CA SER A 3 42.23 -0.02 -13.04
C SER A 3 42.58 0.44 -11.61
N GLU A 4 43.26 -0.36 -10.76
CA GLU A 4 44.74 -0.42 -10.53
C GLU A 4 45.36 0.97 -10.24
N TRP A 5 46.22 1.20 -9.25
CA TRP A 5 47.67 0.90 -9.14
C TRP A 5 48.12 1.07 -7.67
N TRP A 6 48.77 0.10 -6.99
CA TRP A 6 50.19 -0.33 -6.97
C TRP A 6 51.20 0.63 -6.31
N TRP A 7 51.81 0.17 -5.19
CA TRP A 7 53.23 0.30 -4.77
C TRP A 7 53.34 -0.41 -3.38
N ASN A 8 53.99 -1.56 -3.10
CA ASN A 8 55.14 -2.36 -3.56
C ASN A 8 56.54 -1.77 -3.31
N GLY A 9 57.39 -2.56 -2.63
CA GLY A 9 58.82 -2.31 -2.41
C GLY A 9 59.25 -2.77 -1.01
N ASP A 10 59.54 -4.06 -0.80
CA ASP A 10 60.89 -4.69 -0.95
C ASP A 10 61.82 -4.30 0.22
N ALA A 11 62.69 -5.11 0.80
CA ALA A 11 63.30 -6.41 0.55
C ALA A 11 64.07 -6.73 1.87
N ASP A 12 64.20 -7.99 2.32
CA ASP A 12 65.39 -8.85 2.09
C ASP A 12 66.63 -8.29 2.84
N GLU A 13 67.44 -8.98 3.64
CA GLU A 13 68.11 -10.29 3.54
C GLU A 13 68.56 -10.66 4.99
N GLY A 14 68.72 -11.93 5.40
CA GLY A 14 69.96 -12.72 5.25
C GLY A 14 71.10 -12.16 6.13
N GLY A 15 71.79 -12.87 7.03
CA GLY A 15 72.11 -14.28 7.19
C GLY A 15 73.53 -14.36 7.81
N ASP A 16 73.75 -15.38 8.65
CA ASP A 16 75.04 -16.06 8.95
C ASP A 16 76.22 -15.37 9.69
N SER A 17 76.41 -15.78 10.96
CA SER A 17 77.56 -16.50 11.60
C SER A 17 78.93 -16.53 10.88
N PRO A 18 80.14 -16.63 11.56
CA PRO A 18 80.40 -17.59 12.67
C PRO A 18 81.65 -17.35 13.64
N ILE A 19 81.68 -18.10 14.77
CA ILE A 19 82.78 -18.65 15.65
C ILE A 19 84.19 -18.01 15.81
N ARG A 20 84.59 -17.76 17.09
CA ARG A 20 85.78 -18.25 17.89
C ARG A 20 86.18 -17.19 18.94
N ALA A 21 86.01 -17.45 20.25
CA ALA A 21 86.92 -18.13 21.18
C ALA A 21 88.04 -17.22 21.74
N ASP A 22 88.31 -17.40 23.03
CA ASP A 22 89.40 -16.82 23.85
C ASP A 22 89.11 -15.37 24.35
N ASP A 23 89.34 -14.98 25.61
CA ASP A 23 90.11 -15.59 26.67
C ASP A 23 89.69 -14.99 28.03
N HIS A 24 90.06 -15.70 29.08
CA HIS A 24 89.69 -15.47 30.48
C HIS A 24 90.13 -14.12 31.06
N HIS A 25 89.28 -13.49 31.89
CA HIS A 25 89.47 -13.40 33.36
C HIS A 25 88.70 -12.25 34.03
N HIS A 26 88.27 -12.55 35.27
CA HIS A 26 88.02 -11.62 36.38
C HIS A 26 86.70 -10.81 36.30
N ARG A 27 85.89 -10.62 37.35
CA ARG A 27 85.90 -10.99 38.77
C ARG A 27 84.59 -10.41 39.37
N GLU A 28 83.97 -11.13 40.30
CA GLU A 28 83.07 -10.64 41.39
C GLU A 28 81.72 -9.94 41.05
N SER A 29 80.63 -10.65 41.38
CA SER A 29 79.57 -10.28 42.35
C SER A 29 78.93 -8.87 42.34
N GLY A 30 77.59 -8.84 42.28
CA GLY A 30 76.82 -7.82 43.03
C GLY A 30 75.53 -7.30 42.38
N ALA A 31 74.41 -7.61 43.05
CA ALA A 31 73.04 -7.17 42.81
C ALA A 31 72.82 -5.66 42.57
N GLY A 32 71.72 -5.35 41.86
CA GLY A 32 70.86 -4.20 42.18
C GLY A 32 70.54 -3.23 41.05
N LYS A 33 69.54 -3.55 40.19
CA LYS A 33 68.74 -2.55 39.44
C LYS A 33 67.34 -3.08 39.10
N VAL A 34 66.46 -3.12 40.10
CA VAL A 34 64.99 -3.11 39.90
C VAL A 34 64.49 -1.92 40.71
N GLY A 35 64.11 -0.84 40.02
CA GLY A 35 63.71 0.38 40.73
C GLY A 35 63.25 1.56 39.87
N ASN A 36 63.28 1.51 38.53
CA ASN A 36 62.82 2.65 37.72
C ASN A 36 62.05 2.31 36.42
N ALA A 37 62.00 1.06 35.96
CA ALA A 37 61.27 0.68 34.74
C ALA A 37 59.78 0.40 34.96
N GLU A 38 59.38 -0.04 36.16
CA GLU A 38 57.98 -0.34 36.52
C GLU A 38 57.14 0.94 36.75
N ARG A 39 57.79 2.07 37.01
CA ARG A 39 57.17 3.38 37.27
C ARG A 39 56.42 3.98 36.06
N PRO A 40 56.98 4.02 34.83
CA PRO A 40 56.26 4.56 33.67
C PRO A 40 55.08 3.68 33.21
N GLU A 41 55.19 2.35 33.28
CA GLU A 41 54.07 1.45 32.94
C GLU A 41 52.91 1.55 33.95
N ALA A 42 53.23 1.63 35.24
CA ALA A 42 52.25 1.90 36.28
C ALA A 42 51.57 3.28 36.09
N GLN A 43 52.32 4.31 35.70
CA GLN A 43 51.75 5.64 35.40
C GLN A 43 50.83 5.63 34.18
N LEU A 44 51.16 4.88 33.13
CA LEU A 44 50.28 4.71 31.96
C LEU A 44 48.99 3.97 32.34
N SER A 45 49.09 2.92 33.16
CA SER A 45 47.91 2.19 33.68
C SER A 45 47.00 3.09 34.52
N VAL A 46 47.56 3.95 35.37
CA VAL A 46 46.80 4.92 36.17
C VAL A 46 46.07 5.91 35.26
N ARG A 47 46.75 6.48 34.25
CA ARG A 47 46.14 7.42 33.30
C ARG A 47 45.01 6.77 32.48
N GLN A 48 45.16 5.51 32.09
CA GLN A 48 44.10 4.76 31.40
C GLN A 48 42.89 4.52 32.29
N ALA A 49 43.11 4.15 33.56
CA ALA A 49 42.04 3.97 34.54
C ALA A 49 41.31 5.28 34.85
N GLU A 50 42.03 6.40 34.97
CA GLU A 50 41.45 7.74 35.15
C GLU A 50 40.59 8.16 33.95
N ALA A 51 41.05 7.89 32.72
CA ALA A 51 40.28 8.16 31.51
C ALA A 51 39.00 7.30 31.43
N ALA A 52 39.10 6.02 31.82
CA ALA A 52 37.95 5.11 31.88
C ALA A 52 36.94 5.53 32.96
N LEU A 53 37.40 5.98 34.13
CA LEU A 53 36.56 6.50 35.21
C LEU A 53 35.84 7.77 34.77
N LYS A 54 36.55 8.73 34.16
CA LYS A 54 35.95 9.96 33.62
C LYS A 54 34.91 9.66 32.54
N ALA A 55 35.15 8.68 31.68
CA ALA A 55 34.18 8.22 30.70
C ALA A 55 32.96 7.56 31.36
N ALA A 56 33.16 6.76 32.41
CA ALA A 56 32.07 6.13 33.17
C ALA A 56 31.22 7.15 33.95
N GLN A 57 31.84 8.18 34.53
CA GLN A 57 31.14 9.29 35.17
C GLN A 57 30.38 10.15 34.17
N ALA A 58 30.98 10.49 33.02
CA ALA A 58 30.26 11.18 31.95
C ALA A 58 29.04 10.37 31.48
N ARG A 59 29.18 9.04 31.31
CA ARG A 59 28.06 8.14 30.99
C ARG A 59 27.00 8.10 32.09
N LEU A 60 27.41 8.07 33.35
CA LEU A 60 26.49 8.09 34.49
C LEU A 60 25.75 9.43 34.59
N ASP A 61 26.41 10.54 34.31
CA ASP A 61 25.82 11.87 34.32
C ASP A 61 24.87 12.06 33.14
N GLU A 62 25.21 11.53 31.96
CA GLU A 62 24.28 11.41 30.81
C GLU A 62 23.05 10.56 31.14
N LEU A 63 23.22 9.45 31.86
CA LEU A 63 22.12 8.58 32.31
C LEU A 63 21.24 9.27 33.36
N LYS A 64 21.84 9.99 34.31
CA LYS A 64 21.13 10.74 35.36
C LYS A 64 20.41 11.98 34.82
N ALA A 65 20.93 12.59 33.75
CA ALA A 65 20.31 13.74 33.10
C ALA A 65 18.96 13.40 32.44
N GLY A 66 18.69 12.11 32.17
CA GLY A 66 17.42 11.65 31.59
C GLY A 66 17.21 12.12 30.15
N ALA A 67 15.99 11.96 29.61
CA ALA A 67 15.67 12.51 28.28
C ALA A 67 15.70 14.04 28.31
N ARG A 68 16.26 14.63 27.25
CA ARG A 68 16.36 16.09 27.15
C ARG A 68 14.96 16.69 27.01
N PRO A 69 14.69 17.90 27.56
CA PRO A 69 13.38 18.55 27.41
C PRO A 69 12.89 18.65 25.97
N GLN A 70 13.79 18.82 25.00
CA GLN A 70 13.48 18.85 23.57
C GLN A 70 13.00 17.50 23.03
N GLU A 71 13.53 16.38 23.53
CA GLU A 71 13.12 15.03 23.13
C GLU A 71 11.72 14.71 23.68
N LEU A 72 11.44 15.10 24.93
CA LEU A 72 10.12 14.98 25.53
C LEU A 72 9.08 15.87 24.82
N ALA A 73 9.44 17.11 24.48
CA ALA A 73 8.58 17.99 23.71
C ALA A 73 8.28 17.44 22.30
N SER A 74 9.27 16.85 21.63
CA SER A 74 9.08 16.19 20.34
C SER A 74 8.18 14.95 20.44
N ALA A 75 8.34 14.13 21.48
CA ALA A 75 7.51 12.95 21.70
C ALA A 75 6.07 13.33 22.08
N GLN A 76 5.89 14.38 22.88
CA GLN A 76 4.56 14.93 23.17
C GLN A 76 3.87 15.43 21.89
N ALA A 77 4.58 16.17 21.03
CA ALA A 77 4.05 16.61 19.75
C ALA A 77 3.64 15.43 18.84
N ALA A 78 4.37 14.30 18.90
CA ALA A 78 4.00 13.09 18.18
C ALA A 78 2.71 12.43 18.71
N ILE A 79 2.51 12.43 20.04
CA ILE A 79 1.24 11.99 20.66
C ILE A 79 0.09 12.89 20.19
N ASP A 80 0.27 14.21 20.27
CA ASP A 80 -0.77 15.18 19.88
C ASP A 80 -1.15 15.02 18.40
N ALA A 81 -0.16 14.79 17.52
CA ALA A 81 -0.39 14.52 16.10
C ALA A 81 -1.14 13.19 15.87
N ALA A 82 -0.78 12.12 16.59
CA ALA A 82 -1.47 10.83 16.50
C ALA A 82 -2.91 10.90 17.02
N GLN A 83 -3.15 11.66 18.10
CA GLN A 83 -4.49 11.91 18.64
C GLN A 83 -5.35 12.72 17.66
N ALA A 84 -4.78 13.75 17.03
CA ALA A 84 -5.46 14.52 15.99
C ALA A 84 -5.82 13.63 14.79
N GLN A 85 -4.93 12.70 14.40
CA GLN A 85 -5.22 11.75 13.32
C GLN A 85 -6.33 10.77 13.71
N LEU A 86 -6.32 10.26 14.94
CA LEU A 86 -7.41 9.41 15.46
C LEU A 86 -8.75 10.16 15.50
N ALA A 87 -8.74 11.43 15.92
CA ALA A 87 -9.94 12.27 15.94
C ALA A 87 -10.52 12.49 14.54
N ARG A 88 -9.67 12.74 13.53
CA ARG A 88 -10.09 12.84 12.11
C ARG A 88 -10.67 11.54 11.60
N VAL A 89 -10.02 10.41 11.91
CA VAL A 89 -10.54 9.09 11.52
C VAL A 89 -11.88 8.83 12.19
N LYS A 90 -12.05 9.20 13.46
CA LYS A 90 -13.30 9.03 14.22
C LYS A 90 -14.39 10.06 13.90
N GLU A 91 -14.09 11.07 13.09
CA GLU A 91 -15.07 12.07 12.69
C GLU A 91 -16.20 11.38 11.93
N ALA A 92 -17.43 11.52 12.46
CA ALA A 92 -18.61 10.95 11.84
C ALA A 92 -18.86 11.59 10.48
N ALA A 93 -19.54 10.88 9.59
CA ALA A 93 -19.89 11.43 8.28
C ALA A 93 -20.65 12.74 8.44
N ARG A 94 -20.22 13.72 7.64
CA ARG A 94 -20.78 15.06 7.72
C ARG A 94 -22.21 15.06 7.18
N PRO A 95 -23.11 15.91 7.70
CA PRO A 95 -24.47 16.02 7.18
C PRO A 95 -24.51 16.26 5.67
N GLU A 96 -23.53 16.99 5.13
CA GLU A 96 -23.37 17.28 3.71
C GLU A 96 -23.07 16.02 2.88
N ASP A 97 -22.24 15.11 3.40
CA ASP A 97 -21.90 13.85 2.75
C ASP A 97 -23.12 12.92 2.71
N ILE A 98 -23.89 12.88 3.81
CA ILE A 98 -25.13 12.13 3.89
C ILE A 98 -26.16 12.69 2.90
N ALA A 99 -26.34 14.01 2.87
CA ALA A 99 -27.28 14.67 1.95
C ALA A 99 -26.90 14.42 0.49
N SER A 100 -25.60 14.45 0.15
CA SER A 100 -25.10 14.13 -1.20
C SER A 100 -25.38 12.67 -1.59
N ALA A 101 -25.13 11.73 -0.67
CA ALA A 101 -25.43 10.31 -0.89
C ALA A 101 -26.94 10.05 -1.02
N GLU A 102 -27.78 10.74 -0.26
CA GLU A 102 -29.24 10.67 -0.36
C GLU A 102 -29.75 11.24 -1.69
N ALA A 103 -29.17 12.35 -2.16
CA ALA A 103 -29.47 12.89 -3.49
C ALA A 103 -29.11 11.90 -4.61
N THR A 104 -27.95 11.25 -4.52
CA THR A 104 -27.53 10.22 -5.47
C THR A 104 -28.51 9.04 -5.50
N LEU A 105 -28.97 8.59 -4.33
CA LEU A 105 -30.00 7.55 -4.22
C LEU A 105 -31.34 7.99 -4.82
N ALA A 106 -31.74 9.25 -4.60
CA ALA A 106 -32.97 9.79 -5.20
C ALA A 106 -32.90 9.79 -6.73
N THR A 107 -31.78 10.20 -7.32
CA THR A 107 -31.56 10.15 -8.77
C THR A 107 -31.60 8.72 -9.29
N ALA A 108 -30.90 7.77 -8.64
CA ALA A 108 -30.91 6.37 -9.06
C ALA A 108 -32.32 5.75 -9.03
N ARG A 109 -33.13 6.09 -8.03
CA ARG A 109 -34.53 5.67 -7.94
C ARG A 109 -35.41 6.31 -9.02
N ALA A 110 -35.17 7.58 -9.35
CA ALA A 110 -35.88 8.27 -10.42
C ALA A 110 -35.59 7.62 -11.78
N GLU A 111 -34.33 7.27 -12.05
CA GLU A 111 -33.96 6.55 -13.28
C GLU A 111 -34.59 5.15 -13.32
N LEU A 112 -34.59 4.39 -12.21
CA LEU A 112 -35.30 3.11 -12.16
C LEU A 112 -36.79 3.26 -12.45
N LYS A 113 -37.45 4.27 -11.87
CA LYS A 113 -38.87 4.54 -12.13
C LYS A 113 -39.11 4.92 -13.58
N LYS A 114 -38.21 5.70 -14.19
CA LYS A 114 -38.28 6.08 -15.60
C LYS A 114 -38.15 4.86 -16.51
N VAL A 115 -37.19 3.98 -16.23
CA VAL A 115 -37.03 2.72 -16.97
C VAL A 115 -38.26 1.83 -16.80
N GLN A 116 -38.79 1.70 -15.57
CA GLN A 116 -40.00 0.91 -15.29
C GLN A 116 -41.26 1.45 -15.96
N ALA A 117 -41.39 2.77 -16.10
CA ALA A 117 -42.51 3.39 -16.81
C ALA A 117 -42.51 3.01 -18.31
N GLY A 118 -41.35 2.62 -18.85
CA GLY A 118 -41.21 2.15 -20.23
C GLY A 118 -41.25 3.28 -21.27
N PRO A 119 -41.48 2.93 -22.54
CA PRO A 119 -41.54 3.90 -23.63
C PRO A 119 -42.60 4.97 -23.39
N ASP A 120 -42.28 6.21 -23.76
CA ASP A 120 -43.20 7.34 -23.64
C ASP A 120 -44.45 7.10 -24.50
N ALA A 121 -45.63 7.28 -23.88
CA ALA A 121 -46.92 7.02 -24.53
C ALA A 121 -47.14 7.87 -25.79
N ASN A 122 -46.59 9.10 -25.85
CA ASN A 122 -46.68 9.93 -27.03
C ASN A 122 -45.78 9.40 -28.15
N THR A 123 -44.62 8.83 -27.81
CA THR A 123 -43.73 8.19 -28.79
C THR A 123 -44.39 6.96 -29.42
N ALA A 124 -45.03 6.11 -28.60
CA ALA A 124 -45.79 4.97 -29.09
C ALA A 124 -46.99 5.40 -29.97
N ALA A 125 -47.73 6.45 -29.56
CA ALA A 125 -48.83 6.99 -30.33
C ALA A 125 -48.38 7.59 -31.68
N ALA A 126 -47.28 8.32 -31.71
CA ALA A 126 -46.69 8.85 -32.94
C ALA A 126 -46.26 7.73 -33.89
N ALA A 127 -45.57 6.71 -33.37
CA ALA A 127 -45.16 5.56 -34.18
C ALA A 127 -46.37 4.75 -34.71
N ALA A 128 -47.46 4.66 -33.95
CA ALA A 128 -48.71 4.04 -34.41
C ALA A 128 -49.37 4.84 -35.54
N ALA A 129 -49.35 6.17 -35.45
CA ALA A 129 -49.84 7.05 -36.51
C ALA A 129 -49.00 6.91 -37.80
N ASP A 130 -47.67 6.88 -37.67
CA ASP A 130 -46.75 6.65 -38.79
C ASP A 130 -47.00 5.30 -39.47
N LEU A 131 -47.20 4.24 -38.70
CA LEU A 131 -47.55 2.92 -39.23
C LEU A 131 -48.86 2.96 -40.01
N THR A 132 -49.89 3.63 -39.47
CA THR A 132 -51.19 3.78 -40.13
C THR A 132 -51.07 4.55 -41.45
N ASN A 133 -50.27 5.62 -41.47
CA ASN A 133 -50.01 6.41 -42.66
C ASN A 133 -49.24 5.62 -43.73
N ALA A 134 -48.21 4.87 -43.34
CA ALA A 134 -47.45 4.03 -44.26
C ALA A 134 -48.32 2.90 -44.86
N GLN A 135 -49.20 2.29 -44.05
CA GLN A 135 -50.17 1.32 -44.55
C GLN A 135 -51.14 1.94 -45.56
N ALA A 136 -51.60 3.18 -45.33
CA ALA A 136 -52.45 3.89 -46.27
C ALA A 136 -51.71 4.19 -47.59
N ALA A 137 -50.44 4.60 -47.52
CA ALA A 137 -49.60 4.84 -48.69
C ALA A 137 -49.39 3.56 -49.53
N VAL A 138 -49.15 2.41 -48.88
CA VAL A 138 -49.06 1.11 -49.58
C VAL A 138 -50.36 0.78 -50.28
N ARG A 139 -51.53 0.93 -49.62
CA ARG A 139 -52.84 0.68 -50.24
C ARG A 139 -53.06 1.56 -51.48
N GLN A 140 -52.67 2.84 -51.41
CA GLN A 140 -52.78 3.76 -52.54
C GLN A 140 -51.85 3.38 -53.70
N ALA A 141 -50.58 3.08 -53.40
CA ALA A 141 -49.61 2.67 -54.40
C ALA A 141 -49.98 1.34 -55.07
N GLN A 142 -50.52 0.40 -54.29
CA GLN A 142 -51.01 -0.89 -54.80
C GLN A 142 -52.18 -0.69 -55.77
N ALA A 143 -53.16 0.15 -55.42
CA ALA A 143 -54.28 0.46 -56.29
C ALA A 143 -53.84 1.10 -57.61
N ALA A 144 -52.81 1.96 -57.59
CA ALA A 144 -52.22 2.53 -58.80
C ALA A 144 -51.47 1.50 -59.65
N TYR A 145 -50.73 0.59 -59.01
CA TYR A 145 -50.04 -0.51 -59.71
C TYR A 145 -51.02 -1.51 -60.33
N ASP A 146 -52.12 -1.83 -59.63
CA ASP A 146 -53.14 -2.75 -60.11
C ASP A 146 -53.82 -2.30 -61.42
N GLN A 147 -53.81 -1.00 -61.72
CA GLN A 147 -54.32 -0.46 -62.98
C GLN A 147 -53.41 -0.74 -64.17
N ILE A 148 -52.10 -0.94 -63.95
CA ILE A 148 -51.10 -1.09 -65.01
C ILE A 148 -50.46 -2.49 -65.07
N LYS A 149 -50.75 -3.36 -64.08
CA LYS A 149 -50.14 -4.70 -63.97
C LYS A 149 -50.38 -5.65 -65.15
N GLY A 150 -51.38 -5.38 -65.99
CA GLY A 150 -51.68 -6.17 -67.18
C GLY A 150 -50.79 -5.85 -68.40
N ASN A 151 -50.01 -4.77 -68.33
CA ASN A 151 -49.11 -4.36 -69.41
C ASN A 151 -47.81 -5.18 -69.33
N ALA A 152 -47.27 -5.61 -70.48
CA ALA A 152 -46.03 -6.40 -70.54
C ALA A 152 -44.84 -5.71 -69.84
N ASP A 153 -44.84 -4.36 -69.81
CA ASP A 153 -43.78 -3.53 -69.25
C ASP A 153 -44.11 -2.98 -67.84
N ALA A 154 -45.07 -3.56 -67.12
CA ALA A 154 -45.58 -3.06 -65.82
C ALA A 154 -44.48 -2.69 -64.80
N GLY A 155 -43.35 -3.42 -64.80
CA GLY A 155 -42.21 -3.17 -63.91
C GLY A 155 -41.36 -1.94 -64.26
N LEU A 156 -41.49 -1.37 -65.46
CA LEU A 156 -40.75 -0.17 -65.90
C LEU A 156 -41.49 1.13 -65.59
N TYR A 157 -42.73 1.05 -65.11
CA TYR A 157 -43.56 2.23 -64.82
C TYR A 157 -43.25 2.82 -63.43
N PRO A 158 -43.42 4.16 -63.26
CA PRO A 158 -43.19 4.82 -61.98
C PRO A 158 -44.07 4.28 -60.83
N GLN A 159 -45.24 3.69 -61.15
CA GLN A 159 -46.13 3.06 -60.19
C GLN A 159 -45.50 1.87 -59.47
N ALA A 160 -44.64 1.09 -60.15
CA ALA A 160 -43.93 -0.04 -59.54
C ALA A 160 -42.93 0.45 -58.48
N LEU A 161 -42.14 1.48 -58.83
CA LEU A 161 -41.21 2.13 -57.90
C LEU A 161 -41.95 2.78 -56.72
N GLN A 162 -43.11 3.41 -56.97
CA GLN A 162 -43.91 4.01 -55.90
C GLN A 162 -44.40 2.96 -54.90
N LEU A 163 -44.82 1.79 -55.39
CA LEU A 163 -45.22 0.67 -54.53
C LEU A 163 -44.04 0.15 -53.71
N GLU A 164 -42.88 -0.06 -54.34
CA GLU A 164 -41.66 -0.47 -53.64
C GLU A 164 -41.27 0.51 -52.52
N GLN A 165 -41.26 1.82 -52.82
CA GLN A 165 -40.97 2.86 -51.84
C GLN A 165 -41.97 2.86 -50.68
N ALA A 166 -43.27 2.72 -50.96
CA ALA A 166 -44.29 2.64 -49.93
C ALA A 166 -44.12 1.39 -49.05
N THR A 167 -43.79 0.23 -49.64
CA THR A 167 -43.52 -1.01 -48.89
C THR A 167 -42.30 -0.86 -47.99
N ASN A 168 -41.24 -0.24 -48.48
CA ASN A 168 -40.05 0.06 -47.67
C ASN A 168 -40.37 1.03 -46.53
N ALA A 169 -41.20 2.04 -46.77
CA ALA A 169 -41.66 2.97 -45.74
C ALA A 169 -42.52 2.26 -44.67
N LEU A 170 -43.37 1.31 -45.08
CA LEU A 170 -44.16 0.49 -44.16
C LEU A 170 -43.26 -0.41 -43.30
N ALA A 171 -42.25 -1.06 -43.89
CA ALA A 171 -41.29 -1.85 -43.14
C ALA A 171 -40.55 -1.00 -42.09
N ALA A 172 -40.11 0.20 -42.48
CA ALA A 172 -39.47 1.15 -41.56
C ALA A 172 -40.41 1.63 -40.45
N ALA A 173 -41.66 1.96 -40.77
CA ALA A 173 -42.66 2.38 -39.78
C ALA A 173 -43.02 1.24 -38.80
N THR A 174 -43.07 -0.01 -39.30
CA THR A 174 -43.30 -1.20 -38.46
C THR A 174 -42.18 -1.38 -37.45
N ALA A 175 -40.92 -1.28 -37.89
CA ALA A 175 -39.76 -1.38 -36.99
C ALA A 175 -39.76 -0.27 -35.92
N ARG A 176 -40.09 0.97 -36.30
CA ARG A 176 -40.22 2.09 -35.35
C ARG A 176 -41.33 1.86 -34.33
N TYR A 177 -42.48 1.35 -34.76
CA TYR A 177 -43.59 1.02 -33.86
C TYR A 177 -43.21 -0.09 -32.88
N GLN A 178 -42.53 -1.15 -33.36
CA GLN A 178 -42.02 -2.22 -32.50
C GLN A 178 -41.05 -1.66 -31.45
N GLN A 179 -40.04 -0.89 -31.86
CA GLN A 179 -39.11 -0.25 -30.93
C GLN A 179 -39.80 0.68 -29.92
N ALA A 180 -40.85 1.40 -30.33
CA ALA A 180 -41.59 2.30 -29.46
C ALA A 180 -42.57 1.59 -28.52
N THR A 181 -42.86 0.31 -28.73
CA THR A 181 -43.81 -0.48 -27.93
C THR A 181 -43.16 -1.63 -27.17
N GLU A 182 -41.93 -2.00 -27.55
CA GLU A 182 -41.08 -2.90 -26.78
C GLU A 182 -40.83 -2.27 -25.40
N GLY A 183 -41.31 -2.97 -24.36
CA GLY A 183 -41.09 -2.56 -22.98
C GLY A 183 -39.61 -2.52 -22.61
N PRO A 184 -39.27 -1.94 -21.44
CA PRO A 184 -37.90 -1.89 -20.98
C PRO A 184 -37.29 -3.29 -20.92
N THR A 185 -36.08 -3.46 -21.45
CA THR A 185 -35.46 -4.78 -21.46
C THR A 185 -35.10 -5.22 -20.04
N SER A 186 -35.03 -6.53 -19.81
CA SER A 186 -34.55 -7.06 -18.53
C SER A 186 -33.15 -6.55 -18.18
N ALA A 187 -32.30 -6.31 -19.19
CA ALA A 187 -30.98 -5.72 -19.02
C ALA A 187 -31.05 -4.25 -18.57
N ASP A 188 -31.97 -3.44 -19.09
CA ASP A 188 -32.16 -2.05 -18.66
C ASP A 188 -32.63 -1.97 -17.21
N LEU A 189 -33.60 -2.81 -16.85
CA LEU A 189 -34.10 -2.92 -15.48
C LEU A 189 -32.99 -3.37 -14.53
N ALA A 190 -32.21 -4.38 -14.90
CA ALA A 190 -31.09 -4.86 -14.08
C ALA A 190 -30.02 -3.78 -13.87
N ARG A 191 -29.67 -3.01 -14.91
CA ARG A 191 -28.73 -1.88 -14.81
C ARG A 191 -29.24 -0.79 -13.87
N ALA A 192 -30.52 -0.42 -13.99
CA ALA A 192 -31.13 0.58 -13.11
C ALA A 192 -31.22 0.10 -11.65
N GLN A 193 -31.57 -1.17 -11.44
CA GLN A 193 -31.59 -1.79 -10.12
C GLN A 193 -30.18 -1.84 -9.49
N ALA A 194 -29.17 -2.20 -10.28
CA ALA A 194 -27.78 -2.19 -9.83
C ALA A 194 -27.33 -0.77 -9.41
N GLY A 195 -27.74 0.26 -10.15
CA GLY A 195 -27.47 1.66 -9.77
C GLY A 195 -28.11 2.04 -8.43
N VAL A 196 -29.35 1.61 -8.17
CA VAL A 196 -29.99 1.81 -6.86
C VAL A 196 -29.24 1.06 -5.76
N ALA A 197 -28.85 -0.19 -5.99
CA ALA A 197 -28.11 -0.98 -5.00
C ALA A 197 -26.76 -0.33 -4.65
N GLN A 198 -26.04 0.17 -5.65
CA GLN A 198 -24.79 0.91 -5.46
C GLN A 198 -24.99 2.19 -4.63
N ALA A 199 -26.04 2.97 -4.92
CA ALA A 199 -26.34 4.19 -4.17
C ALA A 199 -26.76 3.89 -2.72
N VAL A 200 -27.50 2.80 -2.48
CA VAL A 200 -27.82 2.34 -1.12
C VAL A 200 -26.55 1.93 -0.36
N ALA A 201 -25.66 1.19 -1.01
CA ALA A 201 -24.39 0.79 -0.40
C ALA A 201 -23.49 2.00 -0.09
N ALA A 202 -23.43 2.99 -0.98
CA ALA A 202 -22.70 4.23 -0.75
C ALA A 202 -23.27 5.01 0.45
N LEU A 203 -24.60 5.17 0.53
CA LEU A 203 -25.26 5.81 1.66
C LEU A 203 -25.02 5.06 2.98
N ALA A 204 -25.07 3.73 2.94
CA ALA A 204 -24.76 2.90 4.10
C ALA A 204 -23.31 3.05 4.55
N GLY A 205 -22.37 3.11 3.61
CA GLY A 205 -20.95 3.36 3.89
C GLY A 205 -20.72 4.72 4.56
N VAL A 206 -21.35 5.78 4.04
CA VAL A 206 -21.29 7.12 4.65
C VAL A 206 -21.90 7.09 6.06
N LYS A 207 -23.07 6.46 6.26
CA LYS A 207 -23.72 6.38 7.58
C LYS A 207 -22.99 5.50 8.60
N ALA A 208 -22.29 4.46 8.16
CA ALA A 208 -21.51 3.58 9.03
C ALA A 208 -20.26 4.26 9.60
N GLY A 209 -19.80 5.36 8.97
CA GLY A 209 -18.62 6.08 9.41
C GLY A 209 -17.31 5.30 9.15
N PRO A 210 -16.21 5.65 9.83
CA PRO A 210 -14.90 5.03 9.63
C PRO A 210 -14.93 3.54 9.95
N ARG A 211 -14.19 2.75 9.15
CA ARG A 211 -14.12 1.30 9.37
C ARG A 211 -13.42 1.02 10.70
N PRO A 212 -13.86 0.02 11.48
CA PRO A 212 -13.22 -0.35 12.75
C PRO A 212 -11.71 -0.62 12.64
N ALA A 213 -11.25 -1.10 11.48
CA ALA A 213 -9.83 -1.32 11.23
C ALA A 213 -9.02 0.00 11.15
N ASP A 214 -9.61 1.06 10.57
CA ASP A 214 -8.94 2.35 10.42
C ASP A 214 -8.82 3.06 11.77
N SER A 215 -9.86 2.99 12.61
CA SER A 215 -9.82 3.52 13.97
C SER A 215 -8.87 2.73 14.87
N ALA A 216 -8.85 1.39 14.77
CA ALA A 216 -7.91 0.55 15.52
C ALA A 216 -6.44 0.80 15.15
N ALA A 217 -6.15 1.05 13.87
CA ALA A 217 -4.81 1.43 13.42
C ALA A 217 -4.38 2.79 13.96
N ALA A 218 -5.27 3.79 13.91
CA ALA A 218 -4.99 5.11 14.48
C ALA A 218 -4.81 5.06 16.01
N GLU A 219 -5.57 4.21 16.72
CA GLU A 219 -5.37 3.95 18.16
C GLU A 219 -4.04 3.26 18.44
N ALA A 220 -3.60 2.35 17.57
CA ALA A 220 -2.30 1.70 17.69
C ALA A 220 -1.15 2.71 17.53
N GLU A 221 -1.28 3.70 16.64
CA GLU A 221 -0.29 4.77 16.50
C GLU A 221 -0.24 5.69 17.73
N VAL A 222 -1.39 6.02 18.34
CA VAL A 222 -1.41 6.73 19.63
C VAL A 222 -0.70 5.91 20.71
N ARG A 223 -0.95 4.59 20.79
CA ARG A 223 -0.25 3.71 21.74
C ARG A 223 1.26 3.66 21.50
N ARG A 224 1.71 3.62 20.24
CA ARG A 224 3.13 3.65 19.88
C ARG A 224 3.80 4.96 20.30
N ALA A 225 3.17 6.10 20.00
CA ALA A 225 3.67 7.42 20.39
C ALA A 225 3.75 7.57 21.92
N GLN A 226 2.74 7.07 22.65
CA GLN A 226 2.74 7.08 24.11
C GLN A 226 3.85 6.20 24.69
N ALA A 227 4.03 4.98 24.17
CA ALA A 227 5.10 4.09 24.61
C ALA A 227 6.50 4.71 24.39
N GLN A 228 6.70 5.43 23.28
CA GLN A 228 7.95 6.13 23.01
C GLN A 228 8.19 7.30 24.00
N TYR A 229 7.14 8.06 24.32
CA TYR A 229 7.23 9.11 25.34
C TYR A 229 7.54 8.53 26.73
N ASP A 230 6.88 7.43 27.10
CA ASP A 230 7.08 6.77 28.40
C ASP A 230 8.49 6.19 28.52
N LEU A 231 9.06 5.62 27.45
CA LEU A 231 10.45 5.17 27.40
C LEU A 231 11.46 6.32 27.57
N LEU A 232 11.20 7.47 26.94
CA LEU A 232 12.05 8.66 27.12
C LEU A 232 11.96 9.17 28.57
N LYS A 233 10.78 9.11 29.18
CA LYS A 233 10.57 9.51 30.57
C LYS A 233 11.18 8.54 31.58
N ALA A 234 11.16 7.24 31.31
CA ALA A 234 11.69 6.19 32.18
C ALA A 234 13.23 6.11 32.18
N GLY A 235 13.89 6.71 31.19
CA GLY A 235 15.35 6.61 30.99
C GLY A 235 15.71 5.43 30.08
N ARG A 236 16.74 5.61 29.24
CA ARG A 236 17.14 4.66 28.20
C ARG A 236 17.58 3.33 28.84
N PRO A 237 16.95 2.17 28.49
CA PRO A 237 17.30 0.90 29.09
C PRO A 237 18.73 0.50 28.74
N GLU A 238 19.42 -0.02 29.75
CA GLU A 238 20.82 -0.44 29.75
C GLU A 238 21.26 -1.28 28.53
N HIS A 239 22.38 -0.89 27.92
CA HIS A 239 23.24 -1.82 27.16
C HIS A 239 24.42 -2.24 28.04
N VAL A 240 24.17 -3.14 28.99
CA VAL A 240 25.25 -3.86 29.69
C VAL A 240 25.70 -5.00 28.77
N ALA A 241 26.58 -4.69 27.81
CA ALA A 241 27.36 -5.72 27.14
C ALA A 241 28.50 -6.12 28.09
N GLY A 242 28.31 -7.24 28.79
CA GLY A 242 29.33 -7.88 29.61
C GLY A 242 30.54 -8.28 28.76
N GLY A 243 31.66 -7.60 28.99
CA GLY A 243 32.97 -8.02 28.48
C GLY A 243 33.68 -8.84 29.55
N ASP A 244 33.41 -10.15 29.61
CA ASP A 244 34.24 -11.09 30.34
C ASP A 244 34.87 -12.07 29.33
N HIS A 245 36.14 -11.82 29.01
CA HIS A 245 36.92 -12.58 28.05
C HIS A 245 38.01 -13.36 28.79
N ARG A 246 37.77 -14.64 29.09
CA ARG A 246 38.81 -15.65 29.31
C ARG A 246 38.32 -17.07 28.97
N PRO A 247 38.71 -17.66 27.83
CA PRO A 247 38.68 -19.11 27.66
C PRO A 247 39.98 -19.71 28.22
N GLY A 248 39.90 -20.27 29.43
CA GLY A 248 40.92 -21.16 29.99
C GLY A 248 40.86 -22.52 29.31
N ARG A 249 41.97 -22.92 28.69
CA ARG A 249 42.17 -24.22 28.04
C ARG A 249 42.26 -25.36 29.07
N GLY A 250 41.69 -26.51 28.72
CA GLY A 250 41.87 -27.82 29.36
C GLY A 250 40.53 -28.54 29.42
N GLY A 251 40.34 -29.75 28.90
CA GLY A 251 41.23 -30.71 28.30
C GLY A 251 40.39 -31.80 27.62
N CYS A 252 41.10 -32.61 26.87
CA CYS A 252 40.69 -33.68 25.97
C CYS A 252 39.78 -34.74 26.63
N GLY A 253 38.85 -35.32 25.85
CA GLY A 253 38.37 -36.67 26.15
C GLY A 253 37.02 -37.06 25.54
N ALA A 254 37.08 -37.85 24.46
CA ALA A 254 36.08 -38.83 23.99
C ALA A 254 34.66 -38.32 23.65
N GLY A 255 34.03 -38.62 22.51
CA GLY A 255 34.10 -39.83 21.71
C GLY A 255 32.69 -40.44 21.63
N GLY A 256 32.00 -40.24 20.51
CA GLY A 256 30.73 -40.90 20.14
C GLY A 256 29.47 -40.08 20.42
N ARG A 257 28.36 -40.23 19.71
CA ARG A 257 28.02 -40.99 18.51
C ARG A 257 26.64 -40.45 18.10
N TRP A 258 26.41 -40.30 16.80
CA TRP A 258 25.11 -39.90 16.23
C TRP A 258 24.02 -40.89 16.65
N ALA A 259 22.90 -40.38 17.15
CA ALA A 259 21.65 -41.13 17.25
C ALA A 259 20.46 -40.19 17.00
N GLU A 260 20.04 -40.21 15.74
CA GLU A 260 18.69 -39.91 15.28
C GLU A 260 17.65 -40.67 16.13
N SER A 261 16.61 -39.98 16.60
CA SER A 261 15.34 -40.61 16.95
C SER A 261 14.18 -39.70 16.57
N HIS A 262 13.63 -39.99 15.39
CA HIS A 262 12.22 -39.76 15.08
C HIS A 262 11.33 -40.51 16.09
N GLY A 263 10.16 -39.95 16.41
CA GLY A 263 9.10 -40.72 17.07
C GLY A 263 8.05 -39.85 17.74
N ASP A 264 6.91 -39.75 17.08
CA ASP A 264 5.66 -39.11 17.47
C ASP A 264 5.11 -39.46 18.86
N ILE A 265 4.46 -38.45 19.47
CA ILE A 265 3.19 -38.40 20.23
C ILE A 265 3.29 -37.37 21.38
#